data_AF-A0A833QTM1-F1
#
_entry.id   AF-A0A833QTM1-F1
#
_cell.length_a   1.000
_cell.length_b   1.000
_cell.length_c   1.000
_cell.angle_alpha   90.00
_cell.angle_beta   90.00
_cell.angle_gamma   90.00
#
_symmetry.space_group_name_H-M   'P 1'
#
loop_
_entity.id
_entity.type
_entity.pdbx_description
1 polymer ?
#
loop_
_entity_poly.entity_id
_entity_poly.type
_entity_poly.pdbx_seq_one_letter_code
_entity_poly.pdbx_strand_id
1 'polypeptide(L)'
;MKAASISNGNGSDNKEMQDHISRLPQDCLMTVMKLTSPKDACRSAAVCTTFQLAADSDDLWQSFLPADLSSIINRAETDVQLLPVSKKELYLHLCHNWILLEGRTKVIL
;
A
#
# COMPACT_ATOMS: atom_id res chain seq x y z
N MET A 1 67.62 15.00 8.84
CA MET A 1 66.89 16.03 8.07
C MET A 1 65.41 15.81 8.26
N LYS A 2 64.68 16.88 8.56
CA LYS A 2 63.24 16.94 8.82
C LYS A 2 62.55 17.36 7.52
N ALA A 3 61.44 16.72 7.17
CA ALA A 3 60.33 17.36 6.50
C ALA A 3 59.05 16.58 6.81
N ALA A 4 58.17 17.23 7.56
CA ALA A 4 56.77 16.89 7.68
C ALA A 4 56.01 17.61 6.56
N SER A 5 54.95 17.01 6.02
CA SER A 5 53.84 17.66 5.30
C SER A 5 52.71 16.63 5.24
N ILE A 6 51.70 16.70 6.13
CA ILE A 6 50.44 17.48 6.08
C ILE A 6 49.34 16.79 5.23
N SER A 7 48.38 16.25 5.98
CA SER A 7 46.91 16.23 5.81
C SER A 7 46.29 16.33 4.41
N ASN A 8 45.44 15.35 4.10
CA ASN A 8 43.99 15.55 3.89
C ASN A 8 43.36 14.14 3.98
N GLY A 9 42.43 13.84 4.88
CA GLY A 9 41.21 14.61 5.08
C GLY A 9 40.21 14.22 4.00
N ASN A 10 39.70 12.99 4.05
CA ASN A 10 38.34 12.69 3.58
C ASN A 10 37.86 11.40 4.25
N GLY A 11 37.28 11.59 5.43
CA GLY A 11 36.25 10.68 5.91
C GLY A 11 35.07 10.79 4.95
N SER A 12 34.99 9.85 4.02
CA SER A 12 33.71 9.50 3.42
C SER A 12 33.21 8.29 4.19
N ASP A 13 32.86 8.54 5.46
CA ASP A 13 31.83 7.74 6.12
C ASP A 13 30.60 7.85 5.22
N ASN A 14 30.44 6.92 4.28
CA ASN A 14 29.16 6.60 3.69
C ASN A 14 28.32 6.01 4.83
N LYS A 15 27.90 6.89 5.73
CA LYS A 15 26.87 6.64 6.71
C LYS A 15 25.67 6.29 5.86
N GLU A 16 25.35 5.01 5.80
CA GLU A 16 24.08 4.51 5.31
C GLU A 16 23.03 5.54 5.73
N MET A 17 22.41 6.17 4.76
CA MET A 17 21.27 7.04 4.98
C MET A 17 20.27 6.16 5.75
N GLN A 18 20.26 6.27 7.08
CA GLN A 18 19.42 5.43 7.90
C GLN A 18 17.99 5.76 7.52
N ASP A 19 17.38 4.89 6.73
CA ASP A 19 15.96 4.99 6.44
C ASP A 19 15.21 4.65 7.72
N HIS A 20 14.96 5.69 8.53
CA HIS A 20 14.27 5.60 9.80
C HIS A 20 12.89 4.96 9.65
N ILE A 21 12.27 5.12 8.47
CA ILE A 21 10.98 4.52 8.14
C ILE A 21 11.12 3.01 7.96
N SER A 22 12.17 2.54 7.29
CA SER A 22 12.44 1.09 7.13
C SER A 22 12.69 0.36 8.46
N ARG A 23 12.97 1.07 9.55
CA ARG A 23 13.12 0.49 10.89
C ARG A 23 11.79 0.34 11.65
N LEU A 24 10.71 0.94 11.15
CA LEU A 24 9.39 0.82 11.77
C LEU A 24 8.78 -0.56 11.46
N PRO A 25 8.06 -1.18 12.42
CA PRO A 25 7.26 -2.36 12.14
C PRO A 25 6.24 -2.08 11.03
N GLN A 26 5.98 -3.07 10.18
CA GLN A 26 4.98 -2.98 9.10
C GLN A 26 3.61 -2.57 9.63
N ASP A 27 3.20 -3.07 10.80
CA ASP A 27 1.91 -2.76 11.43
C ASP A 27 1.77 -1.27 11.78
N CYS A 28 2.87 -0.61 12.17
CA CYS A 28 2.85 0.83 12.44
C CYS A 28 2.57 1.62 11.16
N LEU A 29 3.23 1.26 10.05
CA LEU A 29 2.99 1.88 8.76
C LEU A 29 1.57 1.60 8.28
N MET A 30 1.11 0.35 8.38
CA MET A 30 -0.24 -0.03 8.01
C MET A 30 -1.29 0.76 8.80
N THR A 31 -1.09 0.95 10.10
CA THR A 31 -2.00 1.74 10.95
C THR A 31 -2.13 3.18 10.45
N VAL A 32 -1.02 3.82 10.08
CA VAL A 32 -1.04 5.16 9.49
C VAL A 32 -1.74 5.13 8.13
N MET A 33 -1.46 4.14 7.29
CA MET A 33 -2.04 4.01 5.96
C MET A 33 -3.55 3.72 5.97
N LYS A 34 -4.07 3.04 7.01
CA LYS A 34 -5.53 2.88 7.21
C LYS A 34 -6.26 4.21 7.41
N LEU A 35 -5.53 5.27 7.80
CA LEU A 35 -6.05 6.63 7.96
C LEU A 35 -5.89 7.48 6.69
N THR A 36 -5.30 6.92 5.63
CA THR A 36 -5.12 7.61 4.34
C THR A 36 -6.13 7.10 3.31
N SER A 37 -6.11 7.69 2.11
CA SER A 37 -6.92 7.18 1.00
C SER A 37 -6.23 6.02 0.26
N PRO A 38 -6.96 5.15 -0.45
CA PRO A 38 -6.36 4.10 -1.30
C PRO A 38 -5.32 4.65 -2.29
N LYS A 39 -5.57 5.84 -2.83
CA LYS A 39 -4.65 6.53 -3.73
C LYS A 39 -3.35 6.91 -3.04
N ASP A 40 -3.41 7.38 -1.80
CA ASP A 40 -2.23 7.75 -1.03
C ASP A 40 -1.45 6.50 -0.59
N ALA A 41 -2.14 5.41 -0.25
CA ALA A 41 -1.50 4.12 0.00
C ALA A 41 -0.67 3.65 -1.21
N CYS A 42 -1.23 3.74 -2.43
CA CYS A 42 -0.49 3.43 -3.66
C CYS A 42 0.73 4.33 -3.87
N ARG A 43 0.65 5.62 -3.51
CA ARG A 43 1.80 6.54 -3.62
C ARG A 43 2.89 6.22 -2.60
N SER A 44 2.50 5.90 -1.37
CA SER A 44 3.43 5.49 -0.31
C SER A 44 4.26 4.27 -0.73
N ALA A 45 3.66 3.32 -1.46
CA ALA A 45 4.36 2.14 -1.96
C ALA A 45 5.62 2.45 -2.79
N ALA A 46 5.67 3.61 -3.46
CA ALA A 46 6.80 4.02 -4.27
C ALA A 46 7.96 4.66 -3.48
N VAL A 47 7.77 4.92 -2.17
CA VAL A 47 8.75 5.61 -1.33
C VAL A 47 9.86 4.66 -0.87
N CYS A 48 9.49 3.50 -0.32
CA CYS A 48 10.44 2.47 0.12
C CYS A 48 9.77 1.09 0.17
N THR A 49 10.58 0.03 0.26
CA THR A 49 10.10 -1.36 0.27
C THR A 49 9.20 -1.67 1.45
N THR A 50 9.44 -1.11 2.64
CA THR A 50 8.58 -1.35 3.81
C THR A 50 7.19 -0.75 3.62
N PHE A 51 7.09 0.44 3.00
CA PHE A 51 5.81 0.99 2.59
C PHE A 51 5.14 0.15 1.50
N GLN A 52 5.90 -0.36 0.54
CA GLN A 52 5.36 -1.25 -0.50
C GLN A 52 4.71 -2.49 0.10
N LEU A 53 5.40 -3.17 1.02
CA LEU A 53 4.88 -4.35 1.71
C LEU A 53 3.62 -4.03 2.53
N ALA A 54 3.59 -2.89 3.21
CA ALA A 54 2.38 -2.43 3.92
C ALA A 54 1.24 -2.10 2.94
N ALA A 55 1.56 -1.44 1.82
CA ALA A 55 0.61 -1.05 0.79
C ALA A 55 0.01 -2.23 0.02
N ASP A 56 0.68 -3.37 -0.03
CA ASP A 56 0.22 -4.59 -0.70
C ASP A 56 -0.51 -5.56 0.25
N SER A 57 -0.63 -5.21 1.53
CA SER A 57 -1.30 -6.06 2.52
C SER A 57 -2.82 -6.05 2.38
N ASP A 58 -3.42 -7.24 2.31
CA ASP A 58 -4.88 -7.38 2.34
C ASP A 58 -5.53 -6.77 3.58
N ASP A 59 -4.85 -6.71 4.72
CA ASP A 59 -5.40 -6.10 5.94
C ASP A 59 -5.56 -4.58 5.80
N LEU A 60 -4.71 -3.94 4.99
CA LEU A 60 -4.89 -2.54 4.62
C LEU A 60 -6.08 -2.40 3.69
N TRP A 61 -6.12 -3.17 2.60
CA TRP A 61 -7.18 -3.07 1.60
C TRP A 61 -8.56 -3.46 2.15
N GLN A 62 -8.63 -4.34 3.14
CA GLN A 62 -9.86 -4.64 3.87
C GLN A 62 -10.47 -3.40 4.52
N SER A 63 -9.65 -2.45 4.98
CA SER A 63 -10.13 -1.21 5.60
C SER A 63 -10.69 -0.21 4.59
N PHE A 64 -10.28 -0.31 3.33
CA PHE A 64 -10.78 0.53 2.24
C PHE A 64 -12.04 -0.03 1.58
N LEU A 65 -12.29 -1.33 1.73
CA LEU A 65 -13.45 -1.99 1.16
C LEU A 65 -14.69 -1.83 2.05
N PRO A 66 -15.89 -1.76 1.46
CA PRO A 66 -17.14 -1.79 2.22
C PRO A 66 -17.25 -3.06 3.08
N ALA A 67 -17.74 -2.92 4.31
CA ALA A 67 -17.93 -4.05 5.22
C ALA A 67 -18.98 -5.06 4.70
N ASP A 68 -19.92 -4.59 3.89
CA ASP A 68 -21.00 -5.36 3.27
C ASP A 68 -20.62 -5.91 1.88
N LEU A 69 -19.35 -5.86 1.49
CA LEU A 69 -18.89 -6.26 0.15
C LEU A 69 -19.32 -7.69 -0.24
N SER A 70 -19.25 -8.66 0.67
CA SER A 70 -19.71 -10.02 0.39
C SER A 70 -21.20 -10.07 0.05
N SER A 71 -22.01 -9.23 0.70
CA SER A 71 -23.44 -9.13 0.40
C SER A 71 -23.70 -8.46 -0.96
N ILE A 72 -22.90 -7.44 -1.31
CA ILE A 72 -22.93 -6.75 -2.61
C ILE A 72 -22.61 -7.73 -3.73
N ILE A 73 -21.53 -8.51 -3.58
CA ILE A 73 -21.10 -9.53 -4.54
C ILE A 73 -22.18 -10.60 -4.74
N ASN A 74 -22.70 -11.17 -3.64
CA ASN A 74 -23.75 -12.20 -3.71
C ASN A 74 -25.01 -11.72 -4.42
N ARG A 75 -25.37 -10.44 -4.25
CA ARG A 75 -26.54 -9.83 -4.89
C ARG A 75 -26.34 -9.50 -6.36
N ALA A 76 -25.09 -9.42 -6.82
CA ALA A 76 -24.77 -8.97 -8.17
C ALA A 76 -24.73 -10.09 -9.21
N GLU A 77 -25.10 -11.32 -8.84
CA GLU A 77 -24.98 -12.52 -9.69
C GLU A 77 -23.57 -12.67 -10.31
N THR A 78 -22.56 -12.08 -9.67
CA THR A 78 -21.18 -12.12 -10.16
C THR A 78 -20.59 -13.48 -9.82
N ASP A 79 -19.99 -14.15 -10.80
CA ASP A 79 -19.31 -15.41 -10.56
C ASP A 79 -18.12 -15.18 -9.60
N VAL A 80 -18.27 -15.68 -8.37
CA VAL A 80 -17.28 -15.53 -7.31
C VAL A 80 -15.93 -16.13 -7.72
N GLN A 81 -15.92 -17.09 -8.66
CA GLN A 81 -14.69 -17.69 -9.18
C GLN A 81 -13.88 -16.74 -10.07
N LEU A 82 -14.49 -15.67 -10.59
CA LEU A 82 -13.82 -14.64 -11.39
C LEU A 82 -13.28 -13.49 -10.55
N LEU A 83 -13.57 -13.47 -9.24
CA LEU A 83 -13.10 -12.39 -8.38
C LEU A 83 -11.61 -12.55 -8.06
N PRO A 84 -10.86 -11.43 -8.01
CA PRO A 84 -9.45 -11.48 -7.64
C PRO A 84 -9.23 -12.06 -6.24
N VAL A 85 -8.06 -12.70 -6.07
CA VAL A 85 -7.68 -13.36 -4.82
C VAL A 85 -7.26 -12.35 -3.76
N SER A 86 -6.59 -11.26 -4.17
CA SER A 86 -6.21 -10.18 -3.24
C SER A 86 -7.28 -9.09 -3.15
N LYS A 87 -7.41 -8.48 -1.97
CA LYS A 87 -8.35 -7.38 -1.71
C LYS A 87 -7.96 -6.11 -2.46
N LYS A 88 -6.66 -5.92 -2.71
CA LYS A 88 -6.14 -4.86 -3.57
C LYS A 88 -6.67 -4.97 -4.99
N GLU A 89 -6.50 -6.14 -5.59
CA GLU A 89 -6.97 -6.39 -6.95
C GLU A 89 -8.49 -6.35 -7.02
N LEU A 90 -9.18 -6.81 -5.98
CA LEU A 90 -10.63 -6.69 -5.88
C LEU A 90 -11.06 -5.22 -5.89
N TYR A 91 -10.45 -4.37 -5.06
CA TYR A 91 -10.72 -2.93 -5.08
C TYR A 91 -10.52 -2.34 -6.48
N LEU A 92 -9.39 -2.64 -7.12
CA LEU A 92 -9.09 -2.15 -8.47
C LEU A 92 -10.10 -2.68 -9.48
N HIS A 93 -10.49 -3.95 -9.39
CA HIS A 93 -11.49 -4.55 -10.26
C HIS A 93 -12.83 -3.82 -10.14
N LEU A 94 -13.27 -3.50 -8.93
CA LEU A 94 -14.51 -2.76 -8.67
C LEU A 94 -14.48 -1.31 -9.17
N CYS A 95 -13.32 -0.66 -9.13
CA CYS A 95 -13.16 0.68 -9.70
C CYS A 95 -13.36 0.68 -11.23
N HIS A 96 -13.02 -0.42 -11.91
CA HIS A 96 -13.09 -0.54 -13.37
C HIS A 96 -14.34 -1.27 -13.87
N ASN A 97 -14.96 -2.11 -13.03
CA ASN A 97 -16.12 -2.92 -13.37
C ASN A 97 -17.30 -2.52 -12.52
N TRP A 98 -18.38 -2.12 -13.18
CA TRP A 98 -19.61 -1.74 -12.51
C TRP A 98 -20.34 -3.00 -12.04
N ILE A 99 -20.65 -3.06 -10.75
CA ILE A 99 -21.52 -4.07 -10.19
C ILE A 99 -22.97 -3.60 -10.32
N LEU A 100 -23.80 -4.36 -11.02
CA LEU A 100 -25.24 -4.10 -11.10
C LEU A 100 -25.93 -4.73 -9.89
N LEU A 101 -26.31 -3.90 -8.92
CA LEU A 101 -27.19 -4.34 -7.84
C LEU A 101 -28.63 -4.32 -8.32
N GLU A 102 -29.35 -5.43 -8.13
CA GLU A 102 -30.78 -5.62 -8.43
C GLU A 102 -31.57 -4.32 -8.32
N GLY A 103 -31.97 -3.79 -9.47
CA GLY A 103 -32.91 -2.67 -9.56
C GLY A 103 -32.31 -1.38 -10.10
N ARG A 104 -31.56 -0.59 -9.30
CA ARG A 104 -31.31 0.83 -9.62
C ARG A 104 -30.03 1.48 -9.06
N THR A 105 -29.12 0.72 -8.44
CA THR A 105 -27.94 1.33 -7.79
C THR A 105 -26.66 0.87 -8.45
N LYS A 106 -25.96 1.81 -9.09
CA LYS A 106 -24.56 1.65 -9.52
C LYS A 106 -23.67 1.99 -8.34
N VAL A 107 -22.84 1.03 -7.88
CA VAL A 107 -21.80 1.32 -6.90
C VAL A 107 -20.49 1.48 -7.66
N ILE A 108 -19.88 2.66 -7.53
CA ILE A 108 -18.51 2.95 -7.96
C ILE A 108 -17.75 3.28 -6.67
N LEU A 109 -16.63 2.60 -6.46
CA LEU A 109 -15.67 2.92 -5.39
C LEU A 109 -14.71 4.02 -5.83
#